data_AF-A0A564JYV5-F1
#
_entry.id   AF-A0A564JYV5-F1
#
_cell.length_a   1.000
_cell.length_b   1.000
_cell.length_c   1.000
_cell.angle_alpha   90.00
_cell.angle_beta   90.00
_cell.angle_gamma   90.00
#
_symmetry.space_group_name_H-M   'P 1'
#
loop_
_entity.id
_entity.type
_entity.pdbx_description
1 polymer ?
#
loop_
_entity_poly.entity_id
_entity_poly.type
_entity_poly.pdbx_seq_one_letter_code
_entity_poly.pdbx_strand_id
1 'polypeptide(L)'
;MNSKYIACAIFCSFLAPAEAKFYDGQQLYQYAQEYKKTEQGVRSTPDNQLQAGVFMGYVASMVDAYGAEGAQVFCQPNGRLQTYADVVYKYLNDNPDKRVNSAESLVIGAMQASFRCKELPNLNGNK
;
A
#
# COMPACT_ATOMS: atom_id res chain seq x y z
N MET A 1 -46.52 -2.50 16.27
CA MET A 1 -45.25 -2.49 15.49
C MET A 1 -44.69 -3.90 15.50
N ASN A 2 -44.53 -4.55 14.34
CA ASN A 2 -44.28 -5.98 14.27
C ASN A 2 -42.83 -6.29 14.70
N SER A 3 -42.65 -7.15 15.71
CA SER A 3 -41.32 -7.50 16.29
C SER A 3 -40.31 -7.98 15.24
N LYS A 4 -40.79 -8.52 14.11
CA LYS A 4 -39.97 -8.96 12.98
C LYS A 4 -39.27 -7.80 12.27
N TYR A 5 -39.89 -6.61 12.20
CA TYR A 5 -39.30 -5.44 11.55
C TYR A 5 -38.31 -4.71 12.47
N ILE A 6 -38.55 -4.74 13.78
CA ILE A 6 -37.63 -4.17 14.79
C ILE A 6 -36.32 -4.98 14.81
N ALA A 7 -36.40 -6.31 14.79
CA ALA A 7 -35.22 -7.17 14.70
C ALA A 7 -34.41 -6.94 13.41
N CYS A 8 -35.08 -6.76 12.27
CA CYS A 8 -34.43 -6.49 10.99
C CYS A 8 -33.72 -5.12 10.97
N ALA A 9 -34.37 -4.08 11.51
CA ALA A 9 -33.79 -2.74 11.61
C ALA A 9 -32.55 -2.70 12.50
N ILE A 10 -32.54 -3.44 13.62
CA ILE A 10 -31.38 -3.54 14.52
C ILE A 10 -30.23 -4.30 13.85
N PHE A 11 -30.51 -5.38 13.11
CA PHE A 11 -29.47 -6.17 12.43
C PHE A 11 -28.79 -5.38 11.29
N CYS A 12 -29.56 -4.58 10.54
CA CYS A 12 -29.00 -3.71 9.49
C CYS A 12 -28.17 -2.54 10.04
N SER A 13 -28.33 -2.20 11.33
CA SER A 13 -27.57 -1.12 11.99
C SER A 13 -26.09 -1.48 12.25
N PHE A 14 -25.73 -2.76 12.19
CA PHE A 14 -24.37 -3.25 12.44
C PHE A 14 -23.56 -3.54 11.16
N LEU A 15 -24.11 -3.24 9.98
CA LEU A 15 -23.42 -3.37 8.70
C LEU A 15 -22.52 -2.15 8.47
N ALA A 16 -21.56 -1.89 9.37
CA ALA A 16 -20.45 -1.02 9.04
C ALA A 16 -19.58 -1.73 7.99
N PRO A 17 -19.17 -1.05 6.90
CA PRO A 17 -18.21 -1.63 5.98
C PRO A 17 -16.91 -1.90 6.74
N ALA A 18 -16.62 -3.19 6.98
CA ALA A 18 -15.31 -3.60 7.46
C ALA A 18 -14.35 -3.52 6.27
N GLU A 19 -13.60 -2.42 6.16
CA GLU A 19 -12.48 -2.36 5.22
C GLU A 19 -11.34 -3.23 5.76
N ALA A 20 -11.40 -4.53 5.44
CA ALA A 20 -10.26 -5.41 5.61
C ALA A 20 -9.26 -5.09 4.48
N LYS A 21 -8.25 -4.28 4.78
CA LYS A 21 -7.10 -4.13 3.88
C LYS A 21 -6.35 -5.46 3.84
N PHE A 22 -6.00 -5.93 2.63
CA PHE A 22 -5.41 -7.26 2.43
C PHE A 22 -4.08 -7.48 3.15
N TYR A 23 -3.30 -6.42 3.36
CA TYR A 23 -2.00 -6.45 4.03
C TYR A 23 -1.85 -5.25 4.97
N ASP A 24 -1.23 -5.48 6.12
CA ASP A 24 -0.69 -4.42 6.96
C ASP A 24 0.78 -4.12 6.59
N GLY A 25 1.34 -3.07 7.17
CA GLY A 25 2.73 -2.69 6.97
C GLY A 25 3.75 -3.69 7.50
N GLN A 26 3.39 -4.48 8.50
CA GLN A 26 4.27 -5.47 9.10
C GLN A 26 4.46 -6.65 8.15
N GLN A 27 3.38 -7.13 7.54
CA GLN A 27 3.41 -8.16 6.51
C GLN A 27 4.10 -7.65 5.24
N LEU A 28 3.81 -6.41 4.81
CA LEU A 28 4.50 -5.80 3.66
C LEU A 28 6.01 -5.69 3.90
N TYR A 29 6.43 -5.31 5.12
CA TYR A 29 7.85 -5.23 5.48
C TYR A 29 8.54 -6.60 5.44
N GLN A 30 7.88 -7.68 5.88
CA GLN A 30 8.42 -9.04 5.79
C GLN A 30 8.70 -9.42 4.32
N TYR A 31 7.75 -9.14 3.43
CA TYR A 31 7.96 -9.37 1.99
C TYR A 31 9.08 -8.50 1.41
N ALA A 32 9.18 -7.25 1.88
CA ALA A 32 10.26 -6.35 1.48
C ALA A 32 11.65 -6.83 1.95
N GLN A 33 11.74 -7.51 3.09
CA GLN A 33 13.01 -8.12 3.54
C GLN A 33 13.47 -9.24 2.60
N GLU A 34 12.55 -10.06 2.08
CA GLU A 34 12.91 -11.09 1.08
C GLU A 34 13.35 -10.46 -0.25
N TYR A 35 12.74 -9.34 -0.65
CA TYR A 35 13.22 -8.54 -1.76
C TYR A 35 14.67 -8.07 -1.56
N LYS A 36 15.02 -7.47 -0.40
CA LYS A 36 16.40 -7.02 -0.15
C LYS A 36 17.41 -8.16 -0.07
N LYS A 37 17.02 -9.32 0.50
CA LYS A 37 17.86 -10.52 0.49
C LYS A 37 18.17 -10.98 -0.94
N THR A 38 17.17 -10.95 -1.82
CA THR A 38 17.32 -11.30 -3.23
C THR A 38 18.31 -10.37 -3.93
N GLU A 39 18.22 -9.06 -3.71
CA GLU A 39 19.18 -8.09 -4.26
C GLU A 39 20.60 -8.27 -3.76
N GLN A 40 20.77 -8.76 -2.53
CA GLN A 40 22.07 -9.06 -1.93
C GLN A 40 22.66 -10.41 -2.39
N GLY A 41 21.97 -11.13 -3.28
CA GLY A 41 22.40 -12.44 -3.75
C GLY A 41 22.30 -13.55 -2.69
N VAL A 42 21.52 -13.33 -1.63
CA VAL A 42 21.28 -14.35 -0.61
C VAL A 42 20.45 -15.48 -1.22
N ARG A 43 20.89 -16.72 -1.01
CA ARG A 43 20.18 -17.91 -1.48
C ARG A 43 18.74 -17.88 -0.95
N SER A 44 17.79 -17.86 -1.86
CA SER A 44 16.35 -17.75 -1.56
C SER A 44 15.64 -19.05 -1.92
N THR A 45 14.66 -19.45 -1.10
CA THR A 45 13.73 -20.52 -1.47
C THR A 45 12.70 -20.01 -2.49
N PRO A 46 11.97 -20.89 -3.20
CA PRO A 46 10.88 -20.46 -4.07
C PRO A 46 9.83 -19.58 -3.35
N ASP A 47 9.53 -19.89 -2.09
CA ASP A 47 8.59 -19.09 -1.28
C ASP A 47 9.15 -17.68 -0.99
N ASN A 48 10.45 -17.56 -0.70
CA ASN A 48 11.07 -16.24 -0.51
C ASN A 48 11.07 -15.42 -1.80
N GLN A 49 11.32 -16.06 -2.95
CA GLN A 49 11.22 -15.40 -4.26
C GLN A 49 9.80 -14.94 -4.55
N LEU A 50 8.80 -15.75 -4.21
CA LEU A 50 7.39 -15.37 -4.34
C LEU A 50 7.07 -14.16 -3.44
N GLN A 51 7.50 -14.17 -2.18
CA GLN A 51 7.29 -13.05 -1.26
C GLN A 51 7.96 -11.76 -1.74
N ALA A 52 9.19 -11.83 -2.24
CA ALA A 52 9.87 -10.71 -2.89
C ALA A 52 9.07 -10.19 -4.10
N GLY A 53 8.53 -11.10 -4.92
CA GLY A 53 7.66 -10.77 -6.05
C GLY A 53 6.34 -10.11 -5.63
N VAL A 54 5.72 -10.58 -4.54
CA VAL A 54 4.50 -9.97 -3.98
C VAL A 54 4.77 -8.54 -3.51
N PHE A 55 5.90 -8.29 -2.85
CA PHE A 55 6.30 -6.93 -2.49
C PHE A 55 6.44 -6.03 -3.72
N MET A 56 7.20 -6.47 -4.72
CA MET A 56 7.40 -5.72 -5.97
C MET A 56 6.08 -5.44 -6.70
N GLY A 57 5.21 -6.45 -6.81
CA GLY A 57 3.90 -6.32 -7.46
C GLY A 57 2.96 -5.38 -6.71
N TYR A 58 2.98 -5.41 -5.37
CA TYR A 58 2.21 -4.48 -4.55
C TYR A 58 2.69 -3.04 -4.72
N VAL A 59 4.00 -2.81 -4.73
CA VAL A 59 4.55 -1.45 -4.98
C VAL A 59 4.19 -0.99 -6.40
N ALA A 60 4.29 -1.86 -7.40
CA ALA A 60 3.92 -1.53 -8.77
C ALA A 60 2.46 -1.11 -8.90
N SER A 61 1.54 -1.89 -8.32
CA SER A 61 0.11 -1.58 -8.40
C SER A 61 -0.25 -0.26 -7.70
N MET A 62 0.43 0.05 -6.60
CA MET A 62 0.27 1.33 -5.90
C MET A 62 0.81 2.51 -6.73
N VAL A 63 1.91 2.32 -7.46
CA VAL A 63 2.45 3.31 -8.39
C VAL A 63 1.48 3.55 -9.55
N ASP A 64 0.92 2.51 -10.14
CA ASP A 64 -0.05 2.66 -11.24
C ASP A 64 -1.36 3.32 -10.75
N ALA A 65 -1.86 2.93 -9.57
CA ALA A 65 -3.13 3.43 -9.03
C ALA A 65 -3.07 4.88 -8.53
N TYR A 66 -1.92 5.32 -8.02
CA TYR A 66 -1.79 6.60 -7.30
C TYR A 66 -0.67 7.51 -7.82
N GLY A 67 0.14 7.04 -8.77
CA GLY A 67 1.16 7.83 -9.46
C GLY A 67 0.60 8.57 -10.66
N ALA A 68 1.40 8.71 -11.71
CA ALA A 68 1.11 9.60 -12.84
C ALA A 68 -0.16 9.24 -13.63
N GLU A 69 -0.43 7.94 -13.78
CA GLU A 69 -1.56 7.40 -14.56
C GLU A 69 -2.85 7.23 -13.73
N GLY A 70 -2.76 7.41 -12.42
CA GLY A 70 -3.83 7.11 -11.47
C GLY A 70 -4.43 8.36 -10.82
N ALA A 71 -4.80 8.24 -9.54
CA ALA A 71 -5.35 9.34 -8.76
C ALA A 71 -4.33 10.45 -8.39
N GLN A 72 -3.06 10.32 -8.80
CA GLN A 72 -1.99 11.31 -8.62
C GLN A 72 -1.84 11.81 -7.17
N VAL A 73 -1.76 10.90 -6.21
CA VAL A 73 -1.61 11.23 -4.78
C VAL A 73 -0.15 11.56 -4.40
N PHE A 74 0.79 11.25 -5.30
CA PHE A 74 2.21 11.64 -5.25
C PHE A 74 2.74 11.86 -6.67
N CYS A 75 3.89 12.54 -6.77
CA CYS A 75 4.49 12.87 -8.06
C CYS A 75 5.54 11.84 -8.42
N GLN A 76 5.09 10.75 -9.04
CA GLN A 76 5.94 9.67 -9.52
C GLN A 76 7.08 10.23 -10.41
N PRO A 77 8.36 10.08 -10.02
CA PRO A 77 9.46 10.44 -10.91
C PRO A 77 9.56 9.44 -12.06
N ASN A 78 10.25 9.78 -13.15
CA ASN A 78 10.63 8.76 -14.14
C ASN A 78 11.64 7.82 -13.50
N GLY A 79 11.26 6.57 -13.27
CA GLY A 79 12.07 5.61 -12.53
C GLY A 79 11.69 4.16 -12.81
N ARG A 80 12.61 3.25 -12.46
CA ARG A 80 12.35 1.80 -12.49
C ARG A 80 11.61 1.39 -11.23
N LEU A 81 10.85 0.29 -11.31
CA LEU A 81 10.09 -0.25 -10.18
C LEU A 81 10.95 -0.46 -8.93
N GLN A 82 12.19 -0.91 -9.09
CA GLN A 82 13.15 -1.11 -7.99
C GLN A 82 13.38 0.17 -7.18
N THR A 83 13.41 1.34 -7.82
CA THR A 83 13.59 2.62 -7.13
C THR A 83 12.42 2.92 -6.19
N TYR A 84 11.18 2.64 -6.61
CA TYR A 84 10.01 2.80 -5.74
C TYR A 84 10.01 1.76 -4.62
N ALA A 85 10.38 0.52 -4.96
CA ALA A 85 10.48 -0.57 -3.99
C ALA A 85 11.50 -0.26 -2.88
N ASP A 86 12.65 0.31 -3.23
CA ASP A 86 13.67 0.76 -2.27
C ASP A 86 13.17 1.89 -1.37
N VAL A 87 12.44 2.86 -1.93
CA VAL A 87 11.83 3.95 -1.16
C VAL A 87 10.81 3.42 -0.16
N VAL A 88 9.94 2.51 -0.59
CA VAL A 88 8.94 1.87 0.27
C VAL A 88 9.63 1.04 1.36
N TYR A 89 10.61 0.22 0.99
CA TYR A 89 11.39 -0.57 1.95
C TYR A 89 12.02 0.33 3.02
N LYS A 90 12.68 1.42 2.60
CA LYS A 90 13.31 2.38 3.52
C LYS A 90 12.28 2.99 4.48
N TYR A 91 11.13 3.41 3.97
CA TYR A 91 10.08 4.01 4.81
C TYR A 91 9.56 3.01 5.85
N LEU A 92 9.26 1.77 5.43
CA LEU A 92 8.84 0.72 6.35
C LEU A 92 9.94 0.43 7.38
N ASN A 93 11.20 0.33 6.95
CA ASN A 93 12.34 0.08 7.82
C ASN A 93 12.49 1.15 8.91
N ASP A 94 12.37 2.42 8.53
CA ASP A 94 12.62 3.56 9.41
C ASP A 94 11.43 3.92 10.31
N ASN A 95 10.24 3.36 10.06
CA ASN A 95 9.00 3.65 10.79
C ASN A 95 8.34 2.36 11.35
N PRO A 96 8.99 1.62 12.27
CA PRO A 96 8.45 0.37 12.79
C PRO A 96 7.12 0.53 13.55
N ASP A 97 6.93 1.65 14.23
CA ASP A 97 5.71 2.02 14.95
C ASP A 97 4.49 2.17 14.02
N LYS A 98 4.72 2.57 12.77
CA LYS A 98 3.65 2.77 11.78
C LYS A 98 3.25 1.49 11.04
N ARG A 99 4.00 0.39 11.17
CA ARG A 99 3.73 -0.85 10.43
C ARG A 99 2.42 -1.54 10.79
N VAL A 100 1.80 -1.14 11.91
CA VAL A 100 0.44 -1.56 12.29
C VAL A 100 -0.63 -1.01 11.36
N ASN A 101 -0.32 0.03 10.58
CA ASN A 101 -1.24 0.62 9.62
C ASN A 101 -1.32 -0.23 8.33
N SER A 102 -2.29 0.08 7.48
CA SER A 102 -2.44 -0.62 6.21
C SER A 102 -1.22 -0.44 5.29
N ALA A 103 -0.87 -1.49 4.55
CA ALA A 103 0.17 -1.45 3.55
C ALA A 103 -0.02 -0.30 2.55
N GLU A 104 -1.26 -0.07 2.12
CA GLU A 104 -1.65 1.00 1.21
C GLU A 104 -1.23 2.38 1.73
N SER A 105 -1.62 2.70 2.98
CA SER A 105 -1.32 3.98 3.62
C SER A 105 0.19 4.22 3.75
N LEU A 106 0.95 3.15 3.99
CA LEU A 106 2.40 3.24 4.17
C LEU A 106 3.14 3.38 2.85
N VAL A 107 2.67 2.73 1.77
CA VAL A 107 3.23 2.95 0.43
C VAL A 107 2.95 4.38 -0.03
N ILE A 108 1.71 4.88 0.13
CA ILE A 108 1.38 6.29 -0.18
C ILE A 108 2.25 7.23 0.66
N GLY A 109 2.36 6.97 1.97
CA GLY A 109 3.20 7.75 2.87
C GLY A 109 4.68 7.76 2.48
N ALA A 110 5.23 6.62 2.06
CA ALA A 110 6.60 6.51 1.56
C ALA A 110 6.80 7.33 0.30
N MET A 111 5.89 7.18 -0.67
CA MET A 111 5.96 7.89 -1.94
C MET A 111 5.77 9.40 -1.76
N GLN A 112 4.89 9.85 -0.86
CA GLN A 112 4.73 11.26 -0.54
C GLN A 112 5.91 11.85 0.24
N ALA A 113 6.61 11.05 1.06
CA ALA A 113 7.80 11.48 1.77
C ALA A 113 8.99 11.71 0.82
N SER A 114 9.12 10.89 -0.22
CA SER A 114 10.23 10.99 -1.19
C SER A 114 9.89 11.81 -2.44
N PHE A 115 8.63 11.81 -2.86
CA PHE A 115 8.17 12.32 -4.16
C PHE A 115 6.92 13.19 -4.02
N ARG A 116 6.94 14.12 -3.06
CA ARG A 116 5.86 15.08 -2.86
C ARG A 116 5.65 15.94 -4.11
N CYS A 117 4.41 16.09 -4.55
CA CYS A 117 4.05 17.06 -5.58
C CYS A 117 4.26 18.50 -5.08
N LYS A 118 4.86 19.35 -5.92
CA LYS A 118 5.05 20.77 -5.60
C LYS A 118 3.74 21.56 -5.62
N GLU A 119 2.80 21.13 -6.45
CA GLU A 119 1.44 21.66 -6.55
C GLU A 119 0.46 20.55 -6.20
N LEU A 120 -0.61 20.88 -5.47
CA LEU A 120 -1.65 19.90 -5.19
C LEU A 120 -2.31 19.48 -6.52
N PRO A 121 -2.57 18.18 -6.73
CA PRO A 121 -3.30 17.72 -7.90
C PRO A 121 -4.60 18.52 -8.00
N ASN A 122 -4.84 19.12 -9.17
CA ASN A 122 -6.00 19.96 -9.38
C ASN A 122 -7.24 19.04 -9.38
N LEU A 123 -7.93 18.94 -8.24
CA LEU A 123 -9.14 18.11 -8.07
C LEU A 123 -10.34 18.59 -8.92
N ASN A 124 -10.15 19.65 -9.72
CA ASN A 124 -11.15 20.26 -10.60
C ASN A 124 -11.01 19.81 -12.05
N GLY A 125 -10.74 18.52 -12.30
CA GLY A 125 -10.91 17.92 -13.61
C GLY A 125 -12.39 17.88 -13.97
N ASN A 126 -12.95 18.98 -14.45
CA ASN A 126 -14.24 18.95 -15.15
C ASN A 126 -14.08 18.03 -16.37
N LYS A 127 -15.02 17.08 -16.42
CA LYS A 127 -15.21 16.05 -17.42
C LYS A 127 -15.39 16.61 -18.83
#